data_AF-A0A223V1X9-F1
#
_entry.id   AF-A0A223V1X9-F1
#
_cell.length_a   1.000
_cell.length_b   1.000
_cell.length_c   1.000
_cell.angle_alpha   90.00
_cell.angle_beta   90.00
_cell.angle_gamma   90.00
#
_symmetry.space_group_name_H-M   'P 1'
#
loop_
_entity.id
_entity.type
_entity.pdbx_description
1 polymer ?
#
loop_
_entity_poly.entity_id
_entity_poly.type
_entity_poly.pdbx_seq_one_letter_code
_entity_poly.pdbx_strand_id
1 'polypeptide(L)'
;MNVPKNLQLLLSGVVVLLAGLVYGIYPSKIVPFVFGFEVEVLELKNIFRAIMGIYLGLGIFWLMGAFNEKLWRPATVCNVLFMGGISLGRIVSLWVDGYSSLFLQALILEFLFMCWGLYNLKTYN
;
A
#
# COMPACT_ATOMS: atom_id res chain seq x y z
N MET A 1 4.85 -23.50 -10.01
CA MET A 1 3.57 -22.78 -10.18
C MET A 1 3.84 -21.53 -10.99
N ASN A 2 3.24 -21.38 -12.18
CA ASN A 2 3.31 -20.12 -12.92
C ASN A 2 2.33 -19.14 -12.27
N VAL A 3 2.85 -18.24 -11.45
CA VAL A 3 2.06 -17.17 -10.84
C VAL A 3 1.63 -16.19 -11.95
N PRO A 4 0.36 -15.78 -12.05
CA PRO A 4 -0.09 -14.90 -13.12
C PRO A 4 0.59 -13.53 -13.02
N LYS A 5 1.11 -13.02 -14.15
CA LYS A 5 1.77 -11.72 -14.31
C LYS A 5 1.01 -10.54 -13.67
N ASN A 6 -0.33 -10.57 -13.77
CA ASN A 6 -1.19 -9.45 -13.35
C ASN A 6 -1.72 -9.61 -11.91
N LEU A 7 -1.56 -10.78 -11.30
CA LEU A 7 -2.12 -11.08 -9.97
C LEU A 7 -1.55 -10.17 -8.89
N GLN A 8 -0.25 -9.88 -8.98
CA GLN A 8 0.47 -9.01 -8.06
C GLN A 8 -0.13 -7.59 -8.02
N LEU A 9 -0.39 -7.00 -9.19
CA LEU A 9 -1.03 -5.68 -9.31
C LEU A 9 -2.47 -5.70 -8.84
N LEU A 10 -3.23 -6.74 -9.18
CA LEU A 10 -4.63 -6.86 -8.80
C LEU A 10 -4.81 -6.94 -7.28
N LEU A 11 -4.02 -7.81 -6.63
CA LEU A 11 -4.01 -7.92 -5.17
C LEU A 11 -3.54 -6.63 -4.51
N SER A 12 -2.45 -6.04 -5.02
CA SER A 12 -1.94 -4.78 -4.46
C SER A 12 -2.95 -3.64 -4.59
N GLY A 13 -3.63 -3.56 -5.74
CA GLY A 13 -4.68 -2.58 -6.00
C GLY A 13 -5.82 -2.70 -5.00
N VAL A 14 -6.37 -3.91 -4.82
CA VAL A 14 -7.44 -4.15 -3.85
C VAL A 14 -7.00 -3.81 -2.42
N VAL A 15 -5.81 -4.27 -2.01
CA VAL A 15 -5.29 -4.02 -0.66
C VAL A 15 -5.12 -2.53 -0.39
N VAL A 16 -4.54 -1.77 -1.33
CA VAL A 16 -4.31 -0.33 -1.12
C VAL A 16 -5.62 0.47 -1.16
N LEU A 17 -6.60 0.05 -1.98
CA LEU A 17 -7.93 0.65 -1.96
C LEU A 17 -8.57 0.47 -0.59
N LEU A 18 -8.59 -0.75 -0.06
CA LEU A 18 -9.14 -1.05 1.27
C LEU A 18 -8.40 -0.26 2.37
N ALA A 19 -7.07 -0.21 2.33
CA ALA A 19 -6.28 0.57 3.26
C ALA A 19 -6.62 2.07 3.20
N GLY A 20 -6.78 2.63 1.99
CA GLY A 20 -7.21 4.01 1.80
C GLY A 20 -8.58 4.28 2.44
N LEU A 21 -9.54 3.37 2.25
CA LEU A 21 -10.87 3.48 2.85
C LEU A 21 -10.83 3.42 4.38
N VAL A 22 -9.99 2.56 4.95
CA VAL A 22 -9.75 2.45 6.40
C VAL A 22 -9.27 3.79 6.97
N TYR A 23 -8.39 4.49 6.25
CA TYR A 23 -7.92 5.81 6.67
C TYR A 23 -9.00 6.90 6.53
N GLY A 24 -9.69 7.00 5.39
CA GLY A 24 -10.43 8.23 5.05
C GLY A 24 -11.95 8.22 5.15
N ILE A 25 -12.64 7.07 5.15
CA ILE A 25 -14.12 7.04 5.16
C ILE A 25 -14.65 7.68 6.46
N TYR A 26 -14.19 7.18 7.60
CA TYR A 26 -14.61 7.66 8.91
C TYR A 26 -13.41 7.67 9.87
N PRO A 27 -12.45 8.60 9.67
CA PRO A 27 -11.18 8.60 10.39
C PRO A 27 -11.37 8.65 11.90
N SER A 28 -12.40 9.33 12.41
CA SER A 28 -12.68 9.43 13.85
C SER A 28 -13.24 8.17 14.51
N LYS A 29 -13.52 7.09 13.76
CA LYS A 29 -13.95 5.80 14.33
C LYS A 29 -13.02 4.67 13.93
N ILE A 30 -12.66 4.61 12.65
CA ILE A 30 -11.91 3.46 12.10
C ILE A 30 -10.43 3.54 12.51
N VAL A 31 -9.79 4.71 12.40
CA VAL A 31 -8.38 4.86 12.78
C VAL A 31 -8.16 4.61 14.27
N PRO A 32 -8.98 5.14 15.21
CA PRO A 32 -8.88 4.78 16.63
C PRO A 32 -9.09 3.29 16.89
N PHE A 33 -10.02 2.65 16.20
CA PHE A 33 -10.26 1.22 16.35
C PHE A 33 -9.08 0.36 15.88
N VAL A 34 -8.40 0.75 14.79
CA VAL A 34 -7.29 -0.02 14.20
C VAL A 34 -5.95 0.28 14.88
N PHE A 35 -5.69 1.54 15.22
CA PHE A 35 -4.37 2.01 15.67
C PHE A 35 -4.34 2.48 17.13
N GLY A 36 -5.49 2.60 17.79
CA GLY A 36 -5.58 2.93 19.22
C GLY A 36 -5.37 4.40 19.58
N PHE A 37 -5.40 5.33 18.61
CA PHE A 37 -5.30 6.77 18.87
C PHE A 37 -6.48 7.56 18.30
N GLU A 38 -6.89 8.61 19.01
CA GLU A 38 -8.08 9.40 18.66
C GLU A 38 -7.82 10.40 17.53
N VAL A 39 -8.82 10.56 16.66
CA VAL A 39 -8.80 11.51 15.54
C VAL A 39 -9.90 12.54 15.71
N GLU A 40 -9.66 13.50 16.61
CA GLU A 40 -10.66 14.49 17.00
C GLU A 40 -10.58 15.76 16.16
N VAL A 41 -9.36 16.24 15.93
CA VAL A 41 -9.08 17.52 15.27
C VAL A 41 -9.45 17.48 13.78
N LEU A 42 -10.09 18.55 13.30
CA LEU A 42 -10.51 18.69 11.90
C LEU A 42 -9.33 18.52 10.92
N GLU A 43 -8.18 19.11 11.25
CA GLU A 43 -6.96 18.99 10.45
C GLU A 43 -6.51 17.54 10.29
N LEU A 44 -6.58 16.74 11.36
CA LEU A 44 -6.20 15.34 11.31
C LEU A 44 -7.17 14.52 10.43
N LYS A 45 -8.47 14.82 10.49
CA LYS A 45 -9.49 14.24 9.59
C LYS A 45 -9.20 14.59 8.12
N ASN A 46 -8.79 15.83 7.84
CA ASN A 46 -8.44 16.27 6.49
C ASN A 46 -7.18 15.56 5.96
N ILE A 47 -6.15 15.39 6.80
CA ILE A 47 -4.93 14.65 6.45
C ILE A 47 -5.27 13.20 6.08
N PHE A 48 -6.06 12.49 6.89
CA PHE A 48 -6.44 11.11 6.58
C PHE A 48 -7.27 10.99 5.29
N ARG A 49 -8.12 11.97 4.98
CA ARG A 49 -8.85 12.01 3.70
C ARG A 49 -7.92 12.26 2.51
N ALA A 50 -6.90 13.09 2.67
CA ALA A 50 -5.88 13.29 1.64
C ALA A 50 -5.08 11.99 1.39
N ILE A 51 -4.69 11.28 2.46
CA ILE A 51 -4.03 9.97 2.38
C ILE A 51 -4.93 8.96 1.64
N MET A 52 -6.22 8.90 1.97
CA MET A 52 -7.18 8.08 1.25
C MET A 52 -7.20 8.40 -0.24
N GLY A 53 -7.26 9.68 -0.62
CA GLY A 53 -7.27 10.09 -2.03
C GLY A 53 -6.06 9.56 -2.82
N ILE A 54 -4.86 9.65 -2.23
CA ILE A 54 -3.64 9.11 -2.83
C ILE A 54 -3.73 7.57 -2.97
N TYR A 55 -4.17 6.87 -1.92
CA TYR A 55 -4.29 5.42 -1.93
C TYR A 55 -5.33 4.94 -2.95
N LEU A 56 -6.45 5.65 -3.08
CA LEU A 56 -7.48 5.38 -4.09
C LEU A 56 -6.94 5.58 -5.51
N GLY A 57 -6.25 6.70 -5.76
CA GLY A 57 -5.65 6.99 -7.05
C GLY A 57 -4.61 5.93 -7.47
N LEU A 58 -3.72 5.55 -6.56
CA LEU A 58 -2.72 4.51 -6.81
C LEU A 58 -3.35 3.13 -7.00
N GLY A 59 -4.34 2.78 -6.18
CA GLY A 59 -5.06 1.50 -6.30
C GLY A 59 -5.76 1.37 -7.64
N ILE A 60 -6.46 2.43 -8.09
CA ILE A 60 -7.09 2.47 -9.42
C ILE A 60 -6.02 2.33 -10.51
N PHE A 61 -4.91 3.06 -10.41
CA PHE A 61 -3.83 2.97 -11.39
C PHE A 61 -3.24 1.56 -11.51
N TRP A 62 -3.06 0.86 -10.40
CA TRP A 62 -2.58 -0.53 -10.40
C TRP A 62 -3.61 -1.50 -10.97
N LEU A 63 -4.89 -1.33 -10.66
CA LEU A 63 -5.95 -2.13 -11.28
C LEU A 63 -6.00 -1.89 -12.80
N MET A 64 -5.88 -0.64 -13.26
CA MET A 64 -5.78 -0.34 -14.69
C MET A 64 -4.56 -1.02 -15.32
N GLY A 65 -3.41 -1.01 -14.64
CA GLY A 65 -2.21 -1.72 -15.08
C GLY A 65 -2.36 -3.25 -15.11
N ALA A 66 -3.22 -3.82 -14.26
CA ALA A 66 -3.52 -5.26 -14.27
C ALA A 66 -4.34 -5.70 -15.49
N PHE A 67 -5.15 -4.80 -16.06
CA PHE A 67 -6.01 -5.08 -17.22
C PHE A 67 -5.49 -4.51 -18.55
N ASN A 68 -4.48 -3.64 -18.52
CA ASN A 68 -3.91 -3.01 -19.72
C ASN A 68 -2.40 -3.23 -19.81
N GLU A 69 -1.97 -4.00 -20.81
CA GLU A 69 -0.55 -4.36 -21.00
C GLU A 69 0.38 -3.15 -21.17
N LYS A 70 -0.10 -2.06 -21.79
CA LYS A 70 0.70 -0.83 -21.95
C LYS A 70 0.94 -0.13 -20.61
N LEU A 71 0.00 -0.26 -19.69
CA LEU A 71 0.08 0.34 -18.34
C LEU A 71 0.70 -0.62 -17.31
N TRP A 72 0.82 -1.90 -17.64
CA TRP A 72 1.31 -2.91 -16.71
C TRP A 72 2.71 -2.59 -16.15
N ARG A 73 3.66 -2.25 -17.03
CA ARG A 73 5.04 -1.94 -16.62
C ARG A 73 5.10 -0.69 -15.73
N PRO A 74 4.55 0.48 -16.12
CA PRO A 74 4.60 1.65 -15.24
C PRO A 74 3.80 1.45 -13.94
N ALA A 75 2.68 0.71 -13.97
CA ALA A 75 1.94 0.35 -12.75
C ALA A 75 2.77 -0.53 -11.80
N THR A 76 3.49 -1.52 -12.34
CA THR A 76 4.33 -2.42 -11.53
C THR A 76 5.52 -1.67 -10.93
N VAL A 77 6.17 -0.80 -11.70
CA VAL A 77 7.25 0.07 -11.17
C VAL A 77 6.71 0.98 -10.06
N CYS A 78 5.58 1.63 -10.28
CA CYS A 78 4.92 2.47 -9.28
C CYS A 78 4.61 1.69 -8.01
N ASN A 79 4.07 0.48 -8.14
CA ASN A 79 3.78 -0.39 -7.01
C ASN A 79 5.04 -0.80 -6.24
N VAL A 80 6.11 -1.19 -6.94
CA VAL A 80 7.40 -1.53 -6.32
C VAL A 80 7.97 -0.35 -5.55
N LEU A 81 7.94 0.86 -6.13
CA LEU A 81 8.42 2.06 -5.45
C LEU A 81 7.58 2.39 -4.22
N PHE A 82 6.26 2.23 -4.30
CA PHE A 82 5.36 2.47 -3.17
C PHE A 82 5.59 1.46 -2.03
N MET A 83 5.55 0.16 -2.33
CA MET A 83 5.77 -0.90 -1.34
C MET A 83 7.18 -0.83 -0.74
N GLY A 84 8.18 -0.59 -1.59
CA GLY A 84 9.56 -0.38 -1.16
C GLY A 84 9.72 0.84 -0.25
N GLY A 85 9.13 1.97 -0.62
CA GLY A 85 9.15 3.20 0.18
C GLY A 85 8.54 3.01 1.57
N ILE A 86 7.38 2.35 1.68
CA ILE A 86 6.75 2.07 2.98
C ILE A 86 7.61 1.10 3.79
N SER A 87 8.12 0.03 3.17
CA SER A 87 8.96 -0.95 3.87
C SER A 87 10.23 -0.31 4.46
N LEU A 88 10.89 0.59 3.70
CA LEU A 88 12.05 1.34 4.19
C LEU A 88 11.69 2.26 5.35
N GLY A 89 10.56 2.97 5.26
CA GLY A 89 10.06 3.80 6.36
C GLY A 89 9.80 2.99 7.63
N ARG A 90 9.22 1.79 7.50
CA ARG A 90 8.98 0.88 8.63
C ARG A 90 10.27 0.30 9.21
N ILE A 91 11.27 0.01 8.38
CA ILE A 91 12.60 -0.38 8.87
C ILE A 91 13.16 0.75 9.71
N VAL A 92 13.15 1.99 9.24
CA VAL A 92 13.59 3.15 10.03
C VAL A 92 12.82 3.25 11.35
N SER A 93 11.49 3.10 11.33
CA SER A 93 10.67 3.12 12.54
C SER A 93 11.00 1.99 13.51
N LEU A 94 11.30 0.77 13.02
CA LEU A 94 11.74 -0.34 13.86
C LEU A 94 13.03 -0.02 14.61
N TRP A 95 13.96 0.68 13.96
CA TRP A 95 15.25 1.07 14.54
C TRP A 95 15.14 2.28 15.49
N VAL A 96 14.29 3.25 15.15
CA VAL A 96 14.19 4.54 15.87
C VAL A 96 13.11 4.54 16.95
N ASP A 97 11.91 4.05 16.62
CA ASP A 97 10.72 4.10 17.49
C ASP A 97 10.48 2.77 18.23
N GLY A 98 11.08 1.68 17.75
CA GLY A 98 11.07 0.37 18.40
C GLY A 98 10.10 -0.65 17.79
N TYR A 99 9.85 -1.73 18.54
CA TYR A 99 9.11 -2.89 18.04
C TYR A 99 7.59 -2.71 18.13
N SER A 100 6.90 -2.99 17.02
CA SER A 100 5.44 -3.15 17.00
C SER A 100 5.04 -4.35 16.14
N SER A 101 4.29 -5.29 16.72
CA SER A 101 3.89 -6.53 16.05
C SER A 101 3.07 -6.28 14.79
N LEU A 102 2.13 -5.32 14.84
CA LEU A 102 1.30 -4.92 13.70
C LEU A 102 2.15 -4.36 12.55
N PHE A 103 3.13 -3.52 12.88
CA PHE A 103 3.97 -2.86 11.88
C PHE A 103 5.00 -3.82 11.28
N LEU A 104 5.46 -4.82 12.04
CA LEU A 104 6.32 -5.88 11.51
C LEU A 104 5.58 -6.77 10.51
N GLN A 105 4.32 -7.14 10.80
CA GLN A 105 3.48 -7.91 9.88
C GLN A 105 3.26 -7.15 8.57
N ALA A 106 2.97 -5.85 8.66
CA ALA A 106 2.84 -4.98 7.49
C ALA A 106 4.15 -4.88 6.69
N LEU A 107 5.30 -4.72 7.37
CA LEU A 107 6.62 -4.68 6.75
C LEU A 107 6.91 -5.94 5.92
N ILE A 108 6.64 -7.12 6.49
CA ILE A 108 6.84 -8.40 5.78
C ILE A 108 5.99 -8.46 4.52
N LEU A 109 4.70 -8.09 4.61
CA LEU A 109 3.80 -8.08 3.46
C LEU A 109 4.27 -7.09 2.38
N GLU A 110 4.59 -5.86 2.76
CA GLU A 110 5.07 -4.82 1.85
C GLU A 110 6.36 -5.25 1.13
N PHE A 111 7.30 -5.85 1.87
CA PHE A 111 8.54 -6.36 1.30
C PHE A 111 8.31 -7.54 0.33
N LEU A 112 7.37 -8.43 0.64
CA LEU A 112 6.97 -9.52 -0.25
C LEU A 112 6.36 -8.98 -1.56
N PHE A 113 5.45 -8.01 -1.48
CA PHE A 113 4.85 -7.39 -2.68
C PHE A 113 5.87 -6.62 -3.52
N MET A 114 6.83 -5.95 -2.88
CA MET A 114 7.97 -5.31 -3.55
C MET A 114 8.80 -6.34 -4.31
N CYS A 115 9.23 -7.42 -3.64
CA CYS A 115 10.03 -8.48 -4.28
C CYS A 115 9.29 -9.16 -5.42
N TRP A 116 7.98 -9.40 -5.26
CA TRP A 116 7.14 -9.98 -6.32
C TRP A 116 7.02 -9.03 -7.52
N GLY A 117 6.83 -7.73 -7.29
CA GLY A 117 6.83 -6.74 -8.37
C GLY A 117 8.15 -6.69 -9.13
N LEU A 118 9.29 -6.73 -8.43
CA LEU A 118 10.62 -6.81 -9.04
C LEU A 118 10.82 -8.10 -9.85
N TYR A 119 10.39 -9.24 -9.31
CA TYR A 119 10.43 -10.53 -10.00
C TYR A 119 9.61 -10.51 -11.30
N ASN A 120 8.40 -9.95 -11.23
CA ASN A 120 7.54 -9.79 -12.39
C ASN A 120 8.18 -8.88 -13.45
N LEU A 121 8.73 -7.73 -13.03
CA LEU A 121 9.45 -6.82 -13.91
C LEU A 121 10.68 -7.45 -14.56
N LYS A 122 11.33 -8.44 -13.93
CA LYS A 122 12.48 -9.14 -14.52
C LYS A 122 12.05 -10.27 -15.46
N THR A 123 10.96 -10.96 -15.13
CA THR A 123 10.48 -12.15 -15.86
C THR A 123 9.69 -11.78 -17.12
N TYR A 124 8.96 -10.67 -17.09
CA TYR A 124 8.04 -10.26 -18.16
C TYR A 124 8.44 -8.93 -18.84
N ASN A 125 9.69 -8.49 -18.65
CA ASN A 125 10.32 -7.40 -19.44
C ASN A 125 10.70 -7.88 -20.84
#